data_AF-A0A353LZQ2-F1
#
_entry.id   AF-A0A353LZQ2-F1
#
_cell.length_a   1.000
_cell.length_b   1.000
_cell.length_c   1.000
_cell.angle_alpha   90.00
_cell.angle_beta   90.00
_cell.angle_gamma   90.00
#
_symmetry.space_group_name_H-M   'P 1'
#
loop_
_entity.id
_entity.type
_entity.pdbx_description
1 polymer ?
#
loop_
_entity_poly.entity_id
_entity_poly.type
_entity_poly.pdbx_seq_one_letter_code
_entity_poly.pdbx_strand_id
1 'polypeptide(L)'
;GLMFAAFFMATDMVTSPVTHLGQLIFGIGCGVLTLVIRQYTPLPEGVTFAVLVMNALAPALESLTIAPIFGVGESKEARLRGVAVTTVAAVVLVGIFVVLDRNQPATVPVIRDGQYLPIAELLGDSGYEVVDHEGTRYYLVRDEDGSPAQAAFIAEQGGFNAPIRFLLVLDAEHSVHTVSILEHSEDPGLGERITRPSFLEQFVGLDKDSSFSLGAEIEAISGATISSRALASGVNKALEMFDIAFYGKEELSAFDDGTYLAQVDSFGGLMELEVVVTDGKISSVNILSHADTPGISDPAISGMPERIVAANSADVDAVSGATVTSGAIKKGVQQALAQAADSGSSPGLGLFAINVGDGVHQGSAQGFGGELVLDVTVADGKITEIVVVESSETPFVADSALKKLLPALIEAQGPVDTVSGATATSKAVHEALVDALSTKEGQ
;
A
#
# COMPACT_ATOMS: atom_id res chain seq x y z
N GLY A 1 -27.34 -22.74 -12.22
CA GLY A 1 -28.08 -23.06 -10.99
C GLY A 1 -29.57 -22.79 -11.10
N LEU A 2 -29.98 -21.52 -11.09
CA LEU A 2 -31.39 -21.12 -10.93
C LEU A 2 -32.35 -21.73 -11.96
N MET A 3 -32.01 -21.67 -13.26
CA MET A 3 -32.82 -22.29 -14.31
C MET A 3 -32.93 -23.81 -14.14
N PHE A 4 -31.83 -24.48 -13.78
CA PHE A 4 -31.84 -25.91 -13.54
C PHE A 4 -32.76 -26.29 -12.37
N ALA A 5 -32.67 -25.55 -11.26
CA ALA A 5 -33.55 -25.77 -10.11
C ALA A 5 -35.03 -25.50 -10.43
N ALA A 6 -35.33 -24.43 -11.19
CA ALA A 6 -36.70 -24.06 -11.53
C ALA A 6 -37.39 -25.09 -12.44
N PHE A 7 -36.66 -25.66 -13.42
CA PHE A 7 -37.24 -26.57 -14.41
C PHE A 7 -37.16 -28.05 -14.02
N PHE A 8 -36.22 -28.45 -13.16
CA PHE A 8 -35.99 -29.85 -12.82
C PHE A 8 -36.14 -30.22 -11.34
N MET A 9 -35.84 -29.30 -10.40
CA MET A 9 -35.91 -29.61 -8.97
C MET A 9 -37.26 -29.20 -8.36
N ALA A 10 -37.74 -27.99 -8.66
CA ALA A 10 -39.01 -27.47 -8.15
C ALA A 10 -40.23 -28.19 -8.76
N THR A 11 -40.04 -28.85 -9.90
CA THR A 11 -41.07 -29.58 -10.66
C THR A 11 -41.09 -31.08 -10.36
N ASP A 12 -40.25 -31.56 -9.43
CA ASP A 12 -40.24 -32.96 -9.04
C ASP A 12 -41.56 -33.34 -8.36
N MET A 13 -42.26 -34.32 -8.95
CA MET A 13 -43.60 -34.74 -8.56
C MET A 13 -43.65 -35.50 -7.22
N VAL A 14 -42.51 -35.93 -6.69
CA VAL A 14 -42.47 -36.70 -5.42
C VAL A 14 -42.55 -35.78 -4.20
N THR A 15 -42.11 -34.52 -4.34
CA THR A 15 -41.90 -33.60 -3.20
C THR A 15 -42.68 -32.29 -3.31
N SER A 16 -43.39 -32.07 -4.43
CA SER A 16 -44.21 -30.87 -4.66
C SER A 16 -45.71 -31.13 -4.41
N PRO A 17 -46.50 -30.11 -4.02
CA PRO A 17 -47.94 -30.27 -3.81
C PRO A 17 -48.69 -30.73 -5.06
N VAL A 18 -49.72 -31.57 -4.90
CA VAL A 18 -50.52 -32.08 -6.03
C VAL A 18 -51.68 -31.16 -6.44
N THR A 19 -52.06 -30.21 -5.58
CA THR A 19 -53.19 -29.28 -5.84
C THR A 19 -52.74 -28.06 -6.66
N HIS A 20 -53.58 -27.58 -7.57
CA HIS A 20 -53.24 -26.40 -8.40
C HIS A 20 -52.95 -25.14 -7.56
N LEU A 21 -53.69 -24.93 -6.47
CA LEU A 21 -53.45 -23.81 -5.56
C LEU A 21 -52.17 -24.02 -4.73
N GLY A 22 -51.88 -25.26 -4.31
CA GLY A 22 -50.66 -25.60 -3.59
C GLY A 22 -49.41 -25.41 -4.44
N GLN A 23 -49.46 -25.80 -5.72
CA GLN A 23 -48.38 -25.60 -6.69
C GLN A 23 -48.06 -24.11 -6.90
N LEU A 24 -49.08 -23.25 -6.97
CA LEU A 24 -48.90 -21.81 -7.11
C LEU A 24 -48.22 -21.19 -5.88
N ILE A 25 -48.70 -21.54 -4.68
CA ILE A 25 -48.12 -21.06 -3.41
C ILE A 25 -46.69 -21.58 -3.26
N PHE A 26 -46.45 -22.83 -3.64
CA PHE A 26 -45.13 -23.45 -3.61
C PHE A 26 -44.13 -22.71 -4.51
N GLY A 27 -44.51 -22.41 -5.76
CA GLY A 27 -43.64 -21.67 -6.70
C GLY A 27 -43.32 -20.25 -6.22
N ILE A 28 -44.33 -19.52 -5.71
CA ILE A 28 -44.12 -18.18 -5.13
C ILE A 28 -43.20 -18.27 -3.90
N GLY A 29 -43.41 -19.26 -3.03
CA GLY A 29 -42.58 -19.50 -1.84
C GLY A 29 -41.12 -19.79 -2.18
N CYS A 30 -40.86 -20.65 -3.18
CA CYS A 30 -39.51 -20.90 -3.67
C CYS A 30 -38.84 -19.62 -4.18
N GLY A 31 -39.56 -18.77 -4.92
CA GLY A 31 -39.05 -17.50 -5.42
C GLY A 31 -38.70 -16.51 -4.30
N VAL A 32 -39.62 -16.29 -3.37
CA VAL A 32 -39.41 -15.37 -2.23
C VAL A 32 -38.27 -15.87 -1.35
N LEU A 33 -38.24 -17.16 -1.01
CA LEU A 33 -37.22 -17.73 -0.15
C LEU A 33 -35.85 -17.72 -0.83
N THR A 34 -35.80 -17.94 -2.15
CA THR A 34 -34.57 -17.77 -2.94
C THR A 34 -34.07 -16.33 -2.87
N LEU A 35 -34.95 -15.33 -3.03
CA LEU A 35 -34.56 -13.92 -2.93
C LEU A 35 -34.03 -13.58 -1.54
N VAL A 36 -34.69 -14.06 -0.49
CA VAL A 36 -34.26 -13.86 0.89
C VAL A 36 -32.89 -14.51 1.12
N ILE A 37 -32.71 -15.78 0.79
CA ILE A 37 -31.42 -16.46 1.00
C ILE A 37 -30.31 -15.80 0.17
N ARG A 38 -30.61 -15.36 -1.07
CA ARG A 38 -29.63 -14.67 -1.93
C ARG A 38 -29.24 -13.29 -1.41
N GLN A 39 -30.17 -12.57 -0.79
CA GLN A 39 -29.94 -11.22 -0.29
C GLN A 39 -29.24 -11.23 1.07
N TYR A 40 -29.53 -12.21 1.92
CA TYR A 40 -29.13 -12.22 3.33
C TYR A 40 -28.16 -13.36 3.70
N THR A 41 -27.72 -14.18 2.75
CA THR A 41 -26.81 -15.30 3.05
C THR A 41 -25.78 -15.47 1.93
N PRO A 42 -24.49 -15.69 2.26
CA PRO A 42 -23.44 -15.89 1.25
C PRO A 42 -23.50 -17.26 0.56
N LEU A 43 -24.56 -18.07 0.78
CA LEU A 43 -24.66 -19.42 0.23
C LEU A 43 -24.92 -19.37 -1.30
N PRO A 44 -23.96 -19.82 -2.14
CA PRO A 44 -24.11 -19.80 -3.59
C PRO A 44 -25.23 -20.72 -4.10
N GLU A 45 -25.59 -21.73 -3.29
CA GLU A 45 -26.66 -22.69 -3.53
C GLU A 45 -28.04 -22.26 -2.97
N GLY A 46 -28.28 -20.98 -2.68
CA GLY A 46 -29.53 -20.54 -2.03
C GLY A 46 -30.86 -21.01 -2.69
N VAL A 47 -30.84 -21.33 -3.99
CA VAL A 47 -32.00 -21.87 -4.71
C VAL A 47 -32.32 -23.31 -4.29
N THR A 48 -31.32 -24.17 -4.05
CA THR A 48 -31.54 -25.57 -3.66
C THR A 48 -32.09 -25.65 -2.23
N PHE A 49 -31.54 -24.83 -1.33
CA PHE A 49 -32.06 -24.69 0.03
C PHE A 49 -33.51 -24.19 0.06
N ALA A 50 -33.85 -23.21 -0.79
CA ALA A 50 -35.22 -22.73 -0.90
C ALA A 50 -36.20 -23.85 -1.32
N VAL A 51 -35.80 -24.68 -2.29
CA VAL A 51 -36.62 -25.82 -2.75
C VAL A 51 -36.75 -26.88 -1.65
N LEU A 52 -35.67 -27.21 -0.92
CA LEU A 52 -35.73 -28.19 0.19
C LEU A 52 -36.66 -27.75 1.32
N VAL A 53 -36.62 -26.47 1.71
CA VAL A 53 -37.52 -25.92 2.72
C VAL A 53 -38.97 -25.96 2.24
N MET A 54 -39.22 -25.61 0.98
CA MET A 54 -40.57 -25.66 0.43
C MET A 54 -41.09 -27.09 0.27
N ASN A 55 -40.23 -28.06 -0.05
CA ASN A 55 -40.57 -29.49 -0.06
C ASN A 55 -40.97 -29.98 1.33
N ALA A 56 -40.28 -29.53 2.38
CA ALA A 56 -40.67 -29.83 3.77
C ALA A 56 -42.04 -29.21 4.14
N LEU A 57 -42.41 -28.10 3.51
CA LEU A 57 -43.70 -27.43 3.69
C LEU A 57 -44.82 -27.98 2.79
N ALA A 58 -44.51 -28.83 1.81
CA ALA A 58 -45.49 -29.36 0.86
C ALA A 58 -46.68 -30.09 1.54
N PRO A 59 -46.50 -30.95 2.56
CA PRO A 59 -47.62 -31.59 3.25
C PRO A 59 -48.56 -30.58 3.94
N ALA A 60 -48.00 -29.49 4.48
CA ALA A 60 -48.77 -28.43 5.11
C ALA A 60 -49.55 -27.62 4.07
N LEU A 61 -48.93 -27.30 2.93
CA LEU A 61 -49.61 -26.63 1.80
C LEU A 61 -50.75 -27.48 1.25
N GLU A 62 -50.57 -28.80 1.16
CA GLU A 62 -51.59 -29.71 0.66
C GLU A 62 -52.80 -29.76 1.60
N SER A 63 -52.57 -29.86 2.91
CA SER A 63 -53.64 -29.80 3.91
C SER A 63 -54.48 -28.52 3.86
N LEU A 64 -53.90 -27.42 3.38
CA LEU A 64 -54.59 -26.12 3.25
C LEU A 64 -55.33 -25.95 1.92
N THR A 65 -54.97 -26.73 0.89
CA THR A 65 -55.39 -26.50 -0.50
C THR A 65 -56.28 -27.61 -1.05
N ILE A 66 -56.38 -28.75 -0.35
CA ILE A 66 -57.39 -29.77 -0.64
C ILE A 66 -58.79 -29.14 -0.49
N ALA A 67 -59.61 -29.29 -1.54
CA ALA A 67 -60.98 -28.80 -1.53
C ALA A 67 -61.85 -29.65 -0.59
N PRO A 68 -62.76 -29.05 0.18
CA PRO A 68 -63.61 -29.79 1.10
C PRO A 68 -64.51 -30.77 0.35
N ILE A 69 -64.64 -31.99 0.89
CA ILE A 69 -65.50 -33.04 0.34
C ILE A 69 -66.97 -32.61 0.55
N PHE A 70 -67.76 -32.61 -0.52
CA PHE A 70 -69.15 -32.15 -0.48
C PHE A 70 -69.98 -33.03 0.48
N GLY A 71 -70.65 -32.41 1.45
CA GLY A 71 -71.54 -33.09 2.41
C GLY A 71 -70.94 -33.41 3.79
N VAL A 72 -69.66 -33.13 4.02
CA VAL A 72 -69.04 -33.22 5.34
C VAL A 72 -68.76 -31.81 5.83
N GLY A 73 -69.43 -31.38 6.89
CA GLY A 73 -69.16 -30.08 7.50
C GLY A 73 -67.79 -30.13 8.18
N GLU A 74 -66.73 -29.80 7.45
CA GLU A 74 -65.44 -29.58 8.10
C GLU A 74 -65.59 -28.47 9.14
N SER A 75 -65.15 -28.74 10.36
CA SER A 75 -65.25 -27.74 11.41
C SER A 75 -64.36 -26.57 11.01
N LYS A 76 -64.92 -25.35 11.03
CA LYS A 76 -64.16 -24.10 10.83
C LYS A 76 -62.87 -24.08 11.66
N GLU A 77 -62.87 -24.76 12.80
CA GLU A 77 -61.74 -24.95 13.71
C GLU A 77 -60.52 -25.67 13.09
N ALA A 78 -60.72 -26.72 12.29
CA ALA A 78 -59.61 -27.44 11.66
C ALA A 78 -58.89 -26.56 10.62
N ARG A 79 -59.68 -25.83 9.80
CA ARG A 79 -59.15 -24.82 8.87
C ARG A 79 -58.46 -23.67 9.60
N LEU A 80 -59.04 -23.19 10.70
CA LEU A 80 -58.45 -22.11 11.50
C LEU A 80 -57.13 -22.54 12.14
N ARG A 81 -57.05 -23.79 12.64
CA ARG A 81 -55.82 -24.36 13.21
C ARG A 81 -54.73 -24.56 12.16
N GLY A 82 -55.09 -25.07 10.97
CA GLY A 82 -54.15 -25.21 9.86
C GLY A 82 -53.55 -23.87 9.43
N VAL A 83 -54.41 -22.85 9.25
CA VAL A 83 -53.99 -21.48 8.90
C VAL A 83 -53.17 -20.84 10.02
N ALA A 84 -53.55 -21.05 11.28
CA ALA A 84 -52.81 -20.51 12.43
C ALA A 84 -51.41 -21.13 12.51
N VAL A 85 -51.28 -22.44 12.35
CA VAL A 85 -49.98 -23.13 12.40
C VAL A 85 -49.06 -22.69 11.28
N THR A 86 -49.55 -22.55 10.04
CA THR A 86 -48.71 -22.08 8.93
C THR A 86 -48.35 -20.61 9.03
N THR A 87 -49.26 -19.76 9.51
CA THR A 87 -48.98 -18.34 9.76
C THR A 87 -47.92 -18.19 10.86
N VAL A 88 -48.03 -18.95 11.95
CA VAL A 88 -47.03 -18.95 13.02
C VAL A 88 -45.68 -19.47 12.52
N ALA A 89 -45.65 -20.56 11.75
CA ALA A 89 -44.40 -21.07 11.17
C ALA A 89 -43.74 -20.05 10.23
N ALA A 90 -44.52 -19.37 9.39
CA ALA A 90 -44.02 -18.31 8.52
C ALA A 90 -43.48 -17.10 9.32
N VAL A 91 -44.19 -16.66 10.35
CA VAL A 91 -43.76 -15.55 11.22
C VAL A 91 -42.49 -15.91 12.01
N VAL A 92 -42.39 -17.13 12.51
CA VAL A 92 -41.18 -17.62 13.20
C VAL A 92 -40.00 -17.67 12.24
N LEU A 93 -40.20 -18.17 11.02
CA LEU A 93 -39.16 -18.23 10.00
C LEU A 93 -38.69 -16.82 9.62
N VAL A 94 -39.61 -15.88 9.39
CA VAL A 94 -39.28 -14.46 9.16
C VAL A 94 -38.58 -13.85 10.38
N GLY A 95 -39.03 -14.15 11.60
CA GLY A 95 -38.42 -13.67 12.83
C GLY A 95 -36.98 -14.16 13.02
N ILE A 96 -36.70 -15.42 12.67
CA ILE A 96 -35.34 -15.98 12.67
C ILE A 96 -34.47 -15.21 11.66
N PHE A 97 -34.97 -14.94 10.45
CA PHE A 97 -34.24 -14.13 9.46
C PHE A 97 -33.97 -12.70 9.94
N VAL A 98 -34.93 -12.03 10.57
CA VAL A 98 -34.75 -10.68 11.13
C VAL A 98 -33.73 -10.67 12.28
N VAL A 99 -33.69 -11.72 13.10
CA VAL A 99 -32.69 -11.85 14.17
C VAL A 99 -31.30 -12.12 13.59
N LEU A 100 -31.19 -12.91 12.53
CA LEU A 100 -29.93 -13.14 11.81
C LEU A 100 -29.43 -11.85 11.15
N ASP A 101 -30.31 -11.07 10.51
CA ASP A 101 -30.00 -9.77 9.88
C ASP A 101 -29.46 -8.74 10.89
N ARG A 102 -30.02 -8.68 12.10
CA ARG A 102 -29.54 -7.75 13.14
C ARG A 102 -28.13 -8.06 13.66
N ASN A 103 -27.66 -9.29 13.51
CA ASN A 103 -26.41 -9.75 14.13
C ASN A 103 -25.27 -9.95 13.12
N GLN A 104 -25.51 -9.79 11.81
CA GLN A 104 -24.45 -9.87 10.80
C GLN A 104 -24.16 -8.47 10.26
N PRO A 105 -22.89 -8.01 10.28
CA PRO A 105 -22.55 -6.78 9.59
C PRO A 105 -22.94 -6.93 8.12
N ALA A 106 -23.58 -5.91 7.54
CA ALA A 106 -23.97 -5.91 6.13
C ALA A 106 -22.71 -5.99 5.26
N THR A 107 -22.26 -7.20 4.93
CA THR A 107 -21.18 -7.42 3.98
C THR A 107 -21.73 -7.09 2.62
N VAL A 108 -21.57 -5.84 2.17
CA VAL A 108 -21.85 -5.47 0.79
C VAL A 108 -20.97 -6.38 -0.08
N PRO A 109 -21.57 -7.28 -0.88
CA PRO A 109 -20.80 -8.19 -1.69
C PRO A 109 -20.01 -7.39 -2.72
N VAL A 110 -18.75 -7.74 -2.92
CA VAL A 110 -17.98 -7.15 -4.02
C VAL A 110 -18.40 -7.86 -5.29
N ILE A 111 -18.90 -7.08 -6.23
CA ILE A 111 -19.45 -7.57 -7.50
C ILE A 111 -18.53 -7.14 -8.63
N ARG A 112 -18.12 -8.09 -9.48
CA ARG A 112 -17.49 -7.85 -10.79
C ARG A 112 -18.49 -8.21 -11.88
N ASP A 113 -18.87 -7.27 -12.75
CA ASP A 113 -19.78 -7.51 -13.88
C ASP A 113 -21.11 -8.20 -13.51
N GLY A 114 -21.63 -7.95 -12.30
CA GLY A 114 -22.84 -8.62 -11.79
C GLY A 114 -22.62 -10.00 -11.17
N GLN A 115 -21.38 -10.47 -11.05
CA GLN A 115 -20.99 -11.71 -10.38
C GLN A 115 -20.29 -11.46 -9.04
N TYR A 116 -20.60 -12.28 -8.05
CA TYR A 116 -19.98 -12.24 -6.72
C TYR A 116 -18.52 -12.70 -6.82
N LEU A 117 -17.57 -11.92 -6.28
CA LEU A 117 -16.17 -12.34 -6.20
C LEU A 117 -16.01 -13.43 -5.13
N PRO A 118 -15.49 -14.62 -5.46
CA PRO A 118 -15.40 -15.74 -4.52
C PRO A 118 -14.21 -15.55 -3.56
N ILE A 119 -14.30 -14.55 -2.66
CA ILE A 119 -13.21 -14.20 -1.73
C ILE A 119 -12.74 -15.41 -0.91
N ALA A 120 -13.64 -16.26 -0.45
CA ALA A 120 -13.29 -17.50 0.27
C ALA A 120 -12.44 -18.47 -0.57
N GLU A 121 -12.72 -18.57 -1.88
CA GLU A 121 -11.96 -19.44 -2.79
C GLU A 121 -10.60 -18.83 -3.10
N LEU A 122 -10.54 -17.51 -3.25
CA LEU A 122 -9.31 -16.77 -3.51
C LEU A 122 -8.35 -16.78 -2.32
N LEU A 123 -8.85 -16.72 -1.10
CA LEU A 123 -8.06 -16.85 0.11
C LEU A 123 -7.77 -18.31 0.47
N GLY A 124 -8.56 -19.26 -0.03
CA GLY A 124 -8.50 -20.66 0.37
C GLY A 124 -9.10 -20.96 1.75
N ASP A 125 -9.61 -19.93 2.44
CA ASP A 125 -10.29 -20.03 3.73
C ASP A 125 -11.61 -19.26 3.73
N SER A 126 -12.66 -19.92 4.23
CA SER A 126 -13.98 -19.33 4.43
C SER A 126 -14.13 -18.55 5.74
N GLY A 127 -13.17 -18.67 6.65
CA GLY A 127 -13.12 -18.02 7.97
C GLY A 127 -12.54 -16.61 7.96
N TYR A 128 -12.44 -15.96 6.80
CA TYR A 128 -11.91 -14.60 6.71
C TYR A 128 -12.78 -13.59 7.48
N GLU A 129 -12.14 -12.59 8.05
CA GLU A 129 -12.78 -11.42 8.64
C GLU A 129 -12.80 -10.24 7.65
N VAL A 130 -13.69 -9.28 7.90
CA VAL A 130 -13.77 -8.06 7.10
C VAL A 130 -13.37 -6.87 7.97
N VAL A 131 -12.35 -6.14 7.54
CA VAL A 131 -11.83 -4.95 8.22
C VAL A 131 -11.88 -3.76 7.26
N ASP A 132 -12.57 -2.69 7.66
CA ASP A 132 -12.55 -1.43 6.93
C ASP A 132 -11.48 -0.51 7.57
N HIS A 133 -10.49 -0.06 6.79
CA HIS A 133 -9.42 0.84 7.22
C HIS A 133 -9.22 1.96 6.19
N GLU A 134 -9.32 3.22 6.63
CA GLU A 134 -9.22 4.43 5.77
C GLU A 134 -10.04 4.40 4.47
N GLY A 135 -11.21 3.75 4.50
CA GLY A 135 -12.10 3.64 3.33
C GLY A 135 -11.75 2.47 2.38
N THR A 136 -10.70 1.72 2.67
CA THR A 136 -10.37 0.46 2.00
C THR A 136 -10.90 -0.72 2.81
N ARG A 137 -11.58 -1.64 2.13
CA ARG A 137 -12.09 -2.87 2.74
C ARG A 137 -11.12 -4.02 2.51
N TYR A 138 -10.68 -4.64 3.60
CA TYR A 138 -9.82 -5.80 3.62
C TYR A 138 -10.58 -7.04 4.06
N TYR A 139 -10.31 -8.14 3.38
CA TYR A 139 -10.77 -9.48 3.70
C TYR A 139 -9.56 -10.28 4.18
N LEU A 140 -9.48 -10.59 5.47
CA LEU A 140 -8.25 -11.08 6.09
C LEU A 140 -8.44 -12.49 6.65
N VAL A 141 -7.44 -13.35 6.47
CA VAL A 141 -7.27 -14.56 7.26
C VAL A 141 -6.14 -14.29 8.23
N ARG A 142 -6.39 -14.40 9.54
CA ARG A 142 -5.35 -14.19 10.55
C ARG A 142 -4.62 -15.49 10.87
N ASP A 143 -3.36 -15.39 11.23
CA ASP A 143 -2.59 -16.49 11.81
C ASP A 143 -2.96 -16.74 13.29
N GLU A 144 -2.29 -17.71 13.93
CA GLU A 144 -2.49 -18.05 15.34
C GLU A 144 -2.15 -16.90 16.29
N ASP A 145 -1.25 -15.99 15.89
CA ASP A 145 -0.81 -14.82 16.66
C ASP A 145 -1.76 -13.62 16.47
N GLY A 146 -2.75 -13.75 15.59
CA GLY A 146 -3.73 -12.72 15.29
C GLY A 146 -3.23 -11.66 14.31
N SER A 147 -2.14 -11.89 13.58
CA SER A 147 -1.67 -11.02 12.49
C SER A 147 -2.28 -11.43 11.16
N PRO A 148 -2.48 -10.52 10.19
CA PRO A 148 -2.99 -10.88 8.87
C PRO A 148 -2.04 -11.83 8.10
N ALA A 149 -2.39 -13.11 8.01
CA ALA A 149 -1.65 -14.06 7.19
C ALA A 149 -1.93 -13.81 5.71
N GLN A 150 -3.21 -13.86 5.30
CA GLN A 150 -3.61 -13.62 3.92
C GLN A 150 -4.59 -12.45 3.86
N ALA A 151 -4.59 -11.74 2.74
CA ALA A 151 -5.46 -10.58 2.56
C ALA A 151 -5.99 -10.48 1.14
N ALA A 152 -7.26 -10.15 0.98
CA ALA A 152 -7.83 -9.71 -0.29
C ALA A 152 -8.44 -8.33 -0.11
N PHE A 153 -8.19 -7.41 -1.03
CA PHE A 153 -8.72 -6.04 -0.95
C PHE A 153 -8.79 -5.39 -2.32
N ILE A 154 -9.65 -4.39 -2.43
CA ILE A 154 -9.85 -3.65 -3.68
C ILE A 154 -9.07 -2.36 -3.59
N ALA A 155 -8.23 -2.13 -4.58
CA ALA A 155 -7.54 -0.87 -4.78
C ALA A 155 -8.02 -0.18 -6.05
N GLU A 156 -7.80 1.12 -6.09
CA GLU A 156 -8.15 1.97 -7.22
C GLU A 156 -6.96 2.86 -7.56
N GLN A 157 -6.69 3.01 -8.86
CA GLN A 157 -5.63 3.88 -9.35
C GLN A 157 -6.07 4.60 -10.63
N GLY A 158 -5.68 5.86 -10.80
CA GLY A 158 -5.99 6.63 -12.01
C GLY A 158 -5.40 5.99 -13.28
N GLY A 159 -6.26 5.55 -14.20
CA GLY A 159 -5.89 5.07 -15.53
C GLY A 159 -5.79 6.20 -16.57
N PHE A 160 -5.79 5.83 -17.86
CA PHE A 160 -5.72 6.81 -18.95
C PHE A 160 -7.03 7.60 -19.10
N ASN A 161 -8.17 6.90 -19.06
CA ASN A 161 -9.49 7.52 -19.25
C ASN A 161 -10.30 7.64 -17.95
N ALA A 162 -10.16 6.68 -17.04
CA ALA A 162 -10.87 6.63 -15.76
C ALA A 162 -10.07 5.80 -14.74
N PRO A 163 -10.46 5.79 -13.46
CA PRO A 163 -9.83 4.92 -12.48
C PRO A 163 -9.95 3.44 -12.86
N ILE A 164 -8.86 2.72 -12.66
CA ILE A 164 -8.78 1.26 -12.78
C ILE A 164 -9.00 0.71 -11.37
N ARG A 165 -10.09 -0.03 -11.17
CA ARG A 165 -10.36 -0.73 -9.91
C ARG A 165 -9.95 -2.17 -10.07
N PHE A 166 -9.16 -2.66 -9.14
CA PHE A 166 -8.61 -4.01 -9.19
C PHE A 166 -8.61 -4.66 -7.80
N LEU A 167 -8.82 -5.97 -7.80
CA LEU A 167 -8.67 -6.83 -6.63
C LEU A 167 -7.21 -7.27 -6.54
N LEU A 168 -6.65 -7.15 -5.35
CA LEU A 168 -5.38 -7.72 -4.97
C LEU A 168 -5.61 -8.81 -3.94
N VAL A 169 -4.95 -9.96 -4.10
CA VAL A 169 -4.93 -11.07 -3.14
C VAL A 169 -3.49 -11.34 -2.78
N LEU A 170 -3.19 -11.36 -1.48
CA LEU A 170 -1.88 -11.62 -0.91
C LEU A 170 -1.87 -13.00 -0.23
N ASP A 171 -0.76 -13.71 -0.38
CA ASP A 171 -0.49 -14.96 0.33
C ASP A 171 0.05 -14.72 1.76
N ALA A 172 0.43 -15.81 2.43
CA ALA A 172 0.92 -15.81 3.80
C ALA A 172 2.24 -15.02 3.98
N GLU A 173 3.00 -14.90 2.90
CA GLU A 173 4.25 -14.16 2.81
C GLU A 173 4.03 -12.69 2.41
N HIS A 174 2.77 -12.25 2.30
CA HIS A 174 2.35 -10.93 1.80
C HIS A 174 2.82 -10.64 0.38
N SER A 175 3.17 -11.68 -0.38
CA SER A 175 3.40 -11.60 -1.80
C SER A 175 2.08 -11.65 -2.55
N VAL A 176 2.04 -11.03 -3.72
CA VAL A 176 0.86 -11.00 -4.57
C VAL A 176 0.57 -12.40 -5.08
N HIS A 177 -0.53 -12.99 -4.63
CA HIS A 177 -1.04 -14.24 -5.17
C HIS A 177 -1.85 -14.03 -6.45
N THR A 178 -2.65 -12.96 -6.51
CA THR A 178 -3.53 -12.68 -7.65
C THR A 178 -3.82 -11.19 -7.79
N VAL A 179 -3.80 -10.71 -9.04
CA VAL A 179 -4.33 -9.40 -9.44
C VAL A 179 -5.50 -9.61 -10.39
N SER A 180 -6.64 -8.96 -10.15
CA SER A 180 -7.79 -9.03 -11.05
C SER A 180 -8.41 -7.66 -11.28
N ILE A 181 -8.49 -7.21 -12.53
CA ILE A 181 -9.16 -5.95 -12.85
C ILE A 181 -10.67 -6.15 -12.76
N LEU A 182 -11.31 -5.31 -11.93
CA LEU A 182 -12.75 -5.33 -11.68
C LEU A 182 -13.48 -4.35 -12.59
N GLU A 183 -12.91 -3.15 -12.78
CA GLU A 183 -13.51 -2.07 -13.56
C GLU A 183 -12.41 -1.21 -14.19
N HIS A 184 -12.59 -0.83 -15.46
CA HIS A 184 -11.71 0.11 -16.16
C HIS A 184 -12.46 0.82 -17.29
N SER A 185 -11.92 1.92 -17.80
CA SER A 185 -12.43 2.60 -19.01
C SER A 185 -11.35 2.84 -20.07
N GLU A 186 -10.30 2.03 -20.03
CA GLU A 186 -9.20 2.06 -21.00
C GLU A 186 -9.66 1.75 -22.44
N ASP A 187 -8.94 2.31 -23.42
CA ASP A 187 -9.28 2.16 -24.83
C ASP A 187 -9.24 0.67 -25.29
N PRO A 188 -10.30 0.17 -25.95
CA PRO A 188 -10.34 -1.20 -26.48
C PRO A 188 -9.20 -1.48 -27.46
N GLY A 189 -8.49 -2.60 -27.26
CA GLY A 189 -7.39 -3.01 -28.14
C GLY A 189 -6.04 -2.31 -27.87
N LEU A 190 -6.01 -1.33 -26.97
CA LEU A 190 -4.79 -0.69 -26.47
C LEU A 190 -4.69 -0.89 -24.96
N GLY A 191 -5.27 0.03 -24.19
CA GLY A 191 -5.18 0.04 -22.73
C GLY A 191 -5.89 -1.13 -22.09
N GLU A 192 -6.99 -1.63 -22.65
CA GLU A 192 -7.72 -2.83 -22.17
C GLU A 192 -6.84 -4.08 -22.02
N ARG A 193 -5.70 -4.13 -22.71
CA ARG A 193 -4.76 -5.26 -22.67
C ARG A 193 -4.16 -5.50 -21.28
N ILE A 194 -4.26 -4.54 -20.36
CA ILE A 194 -3.89 -4.74 -18.95
C ILE A 194 -4.74 -5.82 -18.26
N THR A 195 -5.90 -6.18 -18.81
CA THR A 195 -6.76 -7.26 -18.30
C THR A 195 -6.27 -8.66 -18.68
N ARG A 196 -5.26 -8.75 -19.54
CA ARG A 196 -4.78 -10.05 -20.05
C ARG A 196 -4.02 -10.82 -18.97
N PRO A 197 -4.23 -12.15 -18.86
CA PRO A 197 -3.48 -12.98 -17.92
C PRO A 197 -1.97 -12.80 -18.03
N SER A 198 -1.43 -12.74 -19.26
CA SER A 198 0.00 -12.57 -19.50
C SER A 198 0.62 -11.27 -18.93
N PHE A 199 -0.21 -10.25 -18.69
CA PHE A 199 0.25 -9.01 -18.04
C PHE A 199 0.06 -9.11 -16.52
N LEU A 200 -1.10 -9.58 -16.07
CA LEU A 200 -1.43 -9.68 -14.64
C LEU A 200 -0.58 -10.72 -13.88
N GLU A 201 -0.18 -11.80 -14.54
CA GLU A 201 0.68 -12.84 -13.96
C GLU A 201 2.09 -12.34 -13.63
N GLN A 202 2.53 -11.22 -14.22
CA GLN A 202 3.84 -10.63 -13.91
C GLN A 202 3.91 -10.07 -12.48
N PHE A 203 2.76 -9.76 -11.88
CA PHE A 203 2.70 -9.30 -10.50
C PHE A 203 2.75 -10.43 -9.48
N VAL A 204 2.53 -11.68 -9.91
CA VAL A 204 2.44 -12.81 -8.99
C VAL A 204 3.81 -13.10 -8.38
N GLY A 205 3.86 -13.18 -7.05
CA GLY A 205 5.08 -13.37 -6.27
C GLY A 205 5.87 -12.09 -5.99
N LEU A 206 5.38 -10.91 -6.42
CA LEU A 206 5.96 -9.63 -6.03
C LEU A 206 5.39 -9.19 -4.68
N ASP A 207 6.20 -8.50 -3.89
CA ASP A 207 5.83 -7.94 -2.58
C ASP A 207 6.23 -6.45 -2.49
N LYS A 208 6.05 -5.86 -1.30
CA LYS A 208 6.39 -4.45 -1.06
C LYS A 208 7.89 -4.15 -1.22
N ASP A 209 8.75 -5.13 -0.97
CA ASP A 209 10.21 -4.96 -0.95
C ASP A 209 10.83 -5.20 -2.33
N SER A 210 10.09 -5.87 -3.22
CA SER A 210 10.48 -6.19 -4.60
C SER A 210 10.81 -4.96 -5.46
N SER A 211 10.45 -3.74 -5.02
CA SER A 211 10.81 -2.47 -5.67
C SER A 211 10.58 -2.48 -7.19
N PHE A 212 9.43 -3.01 -7.63
CA PHE A 212 9.21 -3.27 -9.05
C PHE A 212 8.81 -2.01 -9.84
N SER A 213 9.33 -1.90 -11.06
CA SER A 213 9.05 -0.78 -11.95
C SER A 213 8.73 -1.22 -13.38
N LEU A 214 7.96 -0.39 -14.09
CA LEU A 214 7.60 -0.64 -15.47
C LEU A 214 8.85 -0.56 -16.37
N GLY A 215 9.18 -1.66 -17.04
CA GLY A 215 10.35 -1.80 -17.91
C GLY A 215 11.53 -2.53 -17.28
N ALA A 216 11.44 -2.90 -15.99
CA ALA A 216 12.40 -3.77 -15.32
C ALA A 216 11.75 -5.11 -14.99
N GLU A 217 10.97 -5.19 -13.91
CA GLU A 217 10.30 -6.41 -13.46
C GLU A 217 8.96 -6.62 -14.18
N ILE A 218 8.30 -5.52 -14.56
CA ILE A 218 7.01 -5.54 -15.28
C ILE A 218 7.21 -5.06 -16.72
N GLU A 219 6.97 -5.93 -17.69
CA GLU A 219 7.00 -5.59 -19.11
C GLU A 219 5.82 -4.68 -19.49
N ALA A 220 6.13 -3.52 -20.06
CA ALA A 220 5.12 -2.58 -20.55
C ALA A 220 4.38 -3.13 -21.78
N ILE A 221 3.06 -2.93 -21.83
CA ILE A 221 2.30 -3.25 -23.03
C ILE A 221 2.56 -2.18 -24.11
N SER A 222 3.05 -2.61 -25.26
CA SER A 222 3.30 -1.75 -26.42
C SER A 222 2.00 -1.03 -26.85
N GLY A 223 2.07 0.31 -26.94
CA GLY A 223 0.93 1.17 -27.25
C GLY A 223 -0.01 1.46 -26.09
N ALA A 224 0.25 0.92 -24.89
CA ALA A 224 -0.58 1.08 -23.69
C ALA A 224 0.27 1.37 -22.44
N THR A 225 1.34 2.16 -22.61
CA THR A 225 2.32 2.44 -21.55
C THR A 225 1.70 3.19 -20.37
N ILE A 226 0.73 4.08 -20.62
CA ILE A 226 0.05 4.84 -19.54
C ILE A 226 -0.77 3.89 -18.66
N SER A 227 -1.62 3.06 -19.27
CA SER A 227 -2.43 2.04 -18.59
C SER A 227 -1.55 1.05 -17.83
N SER A 228 -0.46 0.59 -18.46
CA SER A 228 0.47 -0.37 -17.85
C SER A 228 1.16 0.25 -16.63
N ARG A 229 1.63 1.50 -16.74
CA ARG A 229 2.26 2.24 -15.63
C ARG A 229 1.28 2.51 -14.51
N ALA A 230 0.04 2.90 -14.85
CA ALA A 230 -1.01 3.15 -13.89
C ALA A 230 -1.27 1.91 -13.04
N LEU A 231 -1.50 0.75 -13.66
CA LEU A 231 -1.73 -0.47 -12.90
C LEU A 231 -0.51 -0.86 -12.06
N ALA A 232 0.71 -0.84 -12.61
CA ALA A 232 1.91 -1.19 -11.85
C ALA A 232 2.12 -0.28 -10.62
N SER A 233 1.97 1.03 -10.79
CA SER A 233 2.03 1.99 -9.67
C SER A 233 0.90 1.79 -8.68
N GLY A 234 -0.30 1.44 -9.15
CA GLY A 234 -1.44 1.14 -8.30
C GLY A 234 -1.21 -0.08 -7.41
N VAL A 235 -0.65 -1.16 -7.96
CA VAL A 235 -0.31 -2.37 -7.19
C VAL A 235 0.74 -2.05 -6.13
N ASN A 236 1.82 -1.34 -6.48
CA ASN A 236 2.84 -0.89 -5.51
C ASN A 236 2.20 -0.10 -4.35
N LYS A 237 1.39 0.91 -4.68
CA LYS A 237 0.70 1.72 -3.66
C LYS A 237 -0.25 0.88 -2.80
N ALA A 238 -0.94 -0.08 -3.40
CA ALA A 238 -1.87 -0.95 -2.69
C ALA A 238 -1.14 -1.83 -1.65
N LEU A 239 0.04 -2.35 -1.99
CA LEU A 239 0.91 -3.11 -1.07
C LEU A 239 1.39 -2.24 0.08
N GLU A 240 1.85 -1.02 -0.20
CA GLU A 240 2.28 -0.04 0.82
C GLU A 240 1.14 0.31 1.78
N MET A 241 -0.06 0.59 1.26
CA MET A 241 -1.22 0.91 2.09
C MET A 241 -1.67 -0.26 2.97
N PHE A 242 -1.52 -1.50 2.49
CA PHE A 242 -1.77 -2.69 3.31
C PHE A 242 -0.77 -2.79 4.46
N ASP A 243 0.52 -2.58 4.18
CA ASP A 243 1.58 -2.58 5.19
C ASP A 243 1.30 -1.52 6.27
N ILE A 244 1.00 -0.28 5.88
CA ILE A 244 0.64 0.80 6.79
C ILE A 244 -0.58 0.45 7.64
N ALA A 245 -1.63 -0.11 7.05
CA ALA A 245 -2.89 -0.39 7.73
C ALA A 245 -2.77 -1.44 8.85
N PHE A 246 -1.89 -2.43 8.69
CA PHE A 246 -1.83 -3.59 9.59
C PHE A 246 -0.49 -3.75 10.33
N TYR A 247 0.60 -3.29 9.73
CA TYR A 247 1.95 -3.37 10.26
C TYR A 247 2.54 -1.99 10.59
N GLY A 248 1.91 -0.90 10.16
CA GLY A 248 2.26 0.48 10.47
C GLY A 248 2.10 0.90 11.95
N LYS A 249 2.09 -0.06 12.88
CA LYS A 249 2.36 0.18 14.30
C LYS A 249 3.85 0.00 14.58
N GLU A 250 4.66 0.83 13.97
CA GLU A 250 5.78 1.43 14.69
C GLU A 250 5.38 2.86 15.02
N GLU A 251 5.35 3.16 16.32
CA GLU A 251 5.20 4.52 16.80
C GLU A 251 6.22 5.42 16.09
N LEU A 252 5.76 6.59 15.65
CA LEU A 252 6.54 7.66 15.05
C LEU A 252 7.75 8.08 15.93
N SER A 253 8.84 7.34 15.82
CA SER A 253 10.19 7.71 16.24
C SER A 253 11.29 7.05 15.37
N ALA A 254 10.98 6.65 14.14
CA ALA A 254 11.85 5.74 13.35
C ALA A 254 12.88 6.42 12.44
N PHE A 255 12.85 7.75 12.30
CA PHE A 255 13.95 8.44 11.65
C PHE A 255 14.94 8.84 12.72
N ASP A 256 16.16 8.36 12.60
CA ASP A 256 17.24 8.90 13.40
C ASP A 256 17.39 10.39 13.10
N ASP A 257 17.61 11.17 14.16
CA ASP A 257 17.83 12.61 14.01
C ASP A 257 19.15 12.83 13.29
N GLY A 258 19.13 13.66 12.24
CA GLY A 258 20.31 13.83 11.39
C GLY A 258 20.03 14.62 10.14
N THR A 259 21.10 14.90 9.42
CA THR A 259 21.07 15.57 8.12
C THR A 259 21.46 14.55 7.05
N TYR A 260 20.53 14.29 6.14
CA TYR A 260 20.66 13.26 5.12
C TYR A 260 20.72 13.89 3.74
N LEU A 261 21.69 13.48 2.94
CA LEU A 261 21.91 13.97 1.59
C LEU A 261 21.41 12.95 0.57
N ALA A 262 20.78 13.44 -0.49
CA ALA A 262 20.37 12.62 -1.62
C ALA A 262 20.75 13.28 -2.93
N GLN A 263 21.19 12.45 -3.89
CA GLN A 263 21.43 12.85 -5.27
C GLN A 263 20.50 12.06 -6.17
N VAL A 264 19.72 12.75 -6.99
CA VAL A 264 18.71 12.15 -7.85
C VAL A 264 18.72 12.78 -9.24
N ASP A 265 18.40 11.96 -10.24
CA ASP A 265 18.19 12.46 -11.60
C ASP A 265 16.92 13.30 -11.67
N SER A 266 17.06 14.54 -12.14
CA SER A 266 15.96 15.45 -12.45
C SER A 266 15.98 15.84 -13.93
N PHE A 267 15.01 16.66 -14.35
CA PHE A 267 14.80 17.00 -15.77
C PHE A 267 16.03 17.64 -16.43
N GLY A 268 16.74 18.53 -15.72
CA GLY A 268 17.90 19.24 -16.25
C GLY A 268 19.24 18.60 -15.93
N GLY A 269 19.25 17.46 -15.23
CA GLY A 269 20.46 16.78 -14.75
C GLY A 269 20.34 16.40 -13.28
N LEU A 270 21.48 16.14 -12.65
CA LEU A 270 21.54 15.79 -11.22
C LEU A 270 20.97 16.92 -10.36
N MET A 271 20.15 16.53 -9.40
CA MET A 271 19.62 17.37 -8.34
C MET A 271 20.13 16.85 -7.00
N GLU A 272 20.66 17.75 -6.19
CA GLU A 272 21.13 17.46 -4.85
C GLU A 272 20.20 18.11 -3.84
N LEU A 273 19.78 17.34 -2.84
CA LEU A 273 18.94 17.84 -1.76
C LEU A 273 19.37 17.29 -0.41
N GLU A 274 19.05 18.06 0.61
CA GLU A 274 19.33 17.80 2.01
C GLU A 274 18.00 17.69 2.76
N VAL A 275 17.86 16.67 3.60
CA VAL A 275 16.70 16.47 4.48
C VAL A 275 17.21 16.45 5.91
N VAL A 276 16.65 17.31 6.75
CA VAL A 276 16.97 17.36 8.18
C VAL A 276 15.83 16.71 8.94
N VAL A 277 16.17 15.77 9.81
CA VAL A 277 15.27 15.10 10.73
C VAL A 277 15.58 15.56 12.16
N THR A 278 14.54 15.94 12.90
CA THR A 278 14.64 16.36 14.31
C THR A 278 13.43 15.84 15.08
N ASP A 279 13.66 15.28 16.26
CA ASP A 279 12.65 14.58 17.05
C ASP A 279 11.88 13.52 16.23
N GLY A 280 12.58 12.82 15.33
CA GLY A 280 12.01 11.80 14.45
C GLY A 280 11.07 12.35 13.37
N LYS A 281 11.15 13.64 13.05
CA LYS A 281 10.31 14.32 12.04
C LYS A 281 11.14 15.12 11.06
N ILE A 282 10.64 15.26 9.83
CA ILE A 282 11.24 16.09 8.80
C ILE A 282 11.12 17.55 9.22
N SER A 283 12.23 18.17 9.60
CA SER A 283 12.27 19.57 10.02
C SER A 283 12.51 20.51 8.83
N SER A 284 13.33 20.09 7.85
CA SER A 284 13.51 20.84 6.60
C SER A 284 13.93 19.96 5.41
N VAL A 285 13.59 20.42 4.20
CA VAL A 285 14.09 19.88 2.94
C VAL A 285 14.71 21.03 2.14
N ASN A 286 16.00 20.96 1.85
CA ASN A 286 16.74 22.01 1.15
C ASN A 286 17.26 21.47 -0.18
N ILE A 287 16.93 22.15 -1.28
CA ILE A 287 17.49 21.81 -2.60
C ILE A 287 18.80 22.57 -2.74
N LEU A 288 19.91 21.84 -2.72
CA LEU A 288 21.26 22.40 -2.72
C LEU A 288 21.71 22.80 -4.13
N SER A 289 21.41 21.95 -5.11
CA SER A 289 21.75 22.19 -6.51
C SER A 289 20.77 21.50 -7.46
N HIS A 290 20.52 22.13 -8.61
CA HIS A 290 19.74 21.55 -9.71
C HIS A 290 20.12 22.21 -11.02
N ALA A 291 19.89 21.52 -12.14
CA ALA A 291 20.08 22.04 -13.49
C ALA A 291 18.76 22.15 -14.29
N ASP A 292 17.61 21.98 -13.62
CA ASP A 292 16.27 22.04 -14.24
C ASP A 292 15.95 23.37 -14.91
N THR A 293 15.01 23.31 -15.87
CA THR A 293 14.57 24.45 -16.69
C THR A 293 14.00 25.60 -15.83
N PRO A 294 14.65 26.77 -15.78
CA PRO A 294 14.18 27.92 -15.02
C PRO A 294 12.75 28.34 -15.40
N GLY A 295 11.93 28.69 -14.41
CA GLY A 295 10.54 29.12 -14.60
C GLY A 295 9.52 27.98 -14.70
N ILE A 296 9.95 26.75 -15.03
CA ILE A 296 9.09 25.55 -15.06
C ILE A 296 9.22 24.75 -13.77
N SER A 297 10.44 24.58 -13.26
CA SER A 297 10.71 23.82 -12.03
C SER A 297 10.53 24.65 -10.75
N ASP A 298 10.58 25.99 -10.84
CA ASP A 298 10.51 26.89 -9.69
C ASP A 298 9.33 26.61 -8.74
N PRO A 299 8.10 26.31 -9.22
CA PRO A 299 6.98 25.98 -8.34
C PRO A 299 7.19 24.67 -7.55
N ALA A 300 7.89 23.68 -8.14
CA ALA A 300 8.24 22.45 -7.45
C ALA A 300 9.39 22.67 -6.46
N ILE A 301 10.42 23.41 -6.86
CA ILE A 301 11.60 23.68 -6.03
C ILE A 301 11.23 24.49 -4.78
N SER A 302 10.37 25.49 -4.92
CA SER A 302 9.92 26.29 -3.78
C SER A 302 8.78 25.63 -2.98
N GLY A 303 7.84 24.97 -3.64
CA GLY A 303 6.61 24.50 -2.99
C GLY A 303 6.64 23.06 -2.49
N MET A 304 7.42 22.15 -3.10
CA MET A 304 7.49 20.76 -2.62
C MET A 304 8.10 20.64 -1.22
N PRO A 305 9.24 21.29 -0.90
CA PRO A 305 9.83 21.21 0.43
C PRO A 305 8.85 21.55 1.56
N GLU A 306 8.10 22.64 1.41
CA GLU A 306 7.12 23.07 2.41
C GLU A 306 6.00 22.04 2.59
N ARG A 307 5.50 21.45 1.49
CA ARG A 307 4.47 20.41 1.56
C ARG A 307 4.98 19.15 2.24
N ILE A 308 6.21 18.74 1.94
CA ILE A 308 6.82 17.53 2.53
C ILE A 308 7.02 17.71 4.04
N VAL A 309 7.56 18.86 4.47
CA VAL A 309 7.72 19.18 5.89
C VAL A 309 6.36 19.24 6.59
N ALA A 310 5.37 19.91 5.99
CA ALA A 310 4.03 20.02 6.58
C ALA A 310 3.30 18.67 6.68
N ALA A 311 3.49 17.79 5.69
CA ALA A 311 2.92 16.45 5.69
C ALA A 311 3.74 15.45 6.51
N ASN A 312 4.97 15.80 6.90
CA ASN A 312 5.97 14.88 7.45
C ASN A 312 6.11 13.60 6.60
N SER A 313 6.05 13.74 5.28
CA SER A 313 6.04 12.62 4.33
C SER A 313 6.53 13.06 2.96
N ALA A 314 7.26 12.19 2.26
CA ALA A 314 7.66 12.40 0.88
C ALA A 314 6.48 12.22 -0.11
N ASP A 315 5.39 11.57 0.29
CA ASP A 315 4.22 11.37 -0.57
C ASP A 315 3.24 12.55 -0.50
N VAL A 316 3.59 13.64 -1.19
CA VAL A 316 2.74 14.84 -1.34
C VAL A 316 2.40 15.11 -2.78
N ASP A 317 1.29 15.77 -3.10
CA ASP A 317 0.93 15.99 -4.51
C ASP A 317 2.01 16.74 -5.32
N ALA A 318 2.24 16.28 -6.55
CA ALA A 318 3.16 16.89 -7.48
C ALA A 318 2.64 18.25 -7.98
N VAL A 319 3.54 19.18 -8.26
CA VAL A 319 3.13 20.50 -8.78
C VAL A 319 2.74 20.40 -10.25
N SER A 320 1.58 20.96 -10.58
CA SER A 320 1.12 21.06 -11.96
C SER A 320 2.13 21.81 -12.83
N GLY A 321 2.52 21.20 -13.95
CA GLY A 321 3.53 21.74 -14.86
C GLY A 321 4.99 21.43 -14.49
N ALA A 322 5.25 20.84 -13.32
CA ALA A 322 6.60 20.51 -12.84
C ALA A 322 6.68 19.06 -12.32
N THR A 323 6.01 18.13 -13.01
CA THR A 323 5.86 16.74 -12.55
C THR A 323 7.19 15.99 -12.43
N VAL A 324 8.13 16.21 -13.37
CA VAL A 324 9.44 15.52 -13.35
C VAL A 324 10.28 15.99 -12.16
N THR A 325 10.41 17.30 -11.99
CA THR A 325 11.09 17.93 -10.83
C THR A 325 10.43 17.51 -9.51
N SER A 326 9.09 17.50 -9.46
CA SER A 326 8.35 17.09 -8.26
C SER A 326 8.64 15.63 -7.90
N GLY A 327 8.66 14.73 -8.90
CA GLY A 327 9.00 13.33 -8.72
C GLY A 327 10.46 13.13 -8.27
N ALA A 328 11.40 13.92 -8.81
CA ALA A 328 12.79 13.89 -8.39
C ALA A 328 12.93 14.28 -6.91
N ILE A 329 12.28 15.39 -6.49
CA ILE A 329 12.30 15.83 -5.08
C ILE A 329 11.71 14.74 -4.17
N LYS A 330 10.57 14.14 -4.51
CA LYS A 330 10.00 13.02 -3.74
C LYS A 330 10.99 11.88 -3.58
N LYS A 331 11.58 11.43 -4.69
CA LYS A 331 12.53 10.32 -4.72
C LYS A 331 13.76 10.61 -3.87
N GLY A 332 14.29 11.83 -3.95
CA GLY A 332 15.45 12.23 -3.15
C GLY A 332 15.13 12.28 -1.66
N VAL A 333 13.94 12.78 -1.28
CA VAL A 333 13.51 12.75 0.12
C VAL A 333 13.32 11.30 0.58
N GLN A 334 12.72 10.42 -0.21
CA GLN A 334 12.60 8.99 0.11
C GLN A 334 13.97 8.34 0.32
N GLN A 335 14.95 8.63 -0.54
CA GLN A 335 16.31 8.12 -0.38
C GLN A 335 17.01 8.66 0.87
N ALA A 336 16.75 9.91 1.24
CA ALA A 336 17.27 10.50 2.46
C ALA A 336 16.62 9.91 3.72
N LEU A 337 15.31 9.66 3.68
CA LEU A 337 14.56 9.02 4.78
C LEU A 337 14.88 7.53 4.92
N ALA A 338 15.17 6.83 3.82
CA ALA A 338 15.67 5.46 3.87
C ALA A 338 17.02 5.40 4.60
N GLN A 339 17.93 6.35 4.34
CA GLN A 339 19.17 6.48 5.12
C GLN A 339 18.91 6.77 6.61
N ALA A 340 17.87 7.53 6.92
CA ALA A 340 17.46 7.82 8.29
C ALA A 340 16.83 6.61 9.01
N ALA A 341 16.20 5.70 8.27
CA ALA A 341 15.61 4.47 8.81
C ALA A 341 16.64 3.32 8.95
N ASP A 342 17.62 3.25 8.05
CA ASP A 342 18.69 2.22 8.05
C ASP A 342 19.88 2.56 8.97
N SER A 343 19.78 3.64 9.77
CA SER A 343 20.85 4.11 10.65
C SER A 343 21.17 3.19 11.86
N GLY A 344 20.69 1.95 11.84
CA GLY A 344 21.23 0.82 12.60
C GLY A 344 22.70 0.46 12.30
N SER A 345 23.38 1.14 11.37
CA SER A 345 24.83 1.03 11.22
C SER A 345 25.50 2.23 10.51
N SER A 346 25.45 3.43 11.11
CA SER A 346 26.59 4.35 11.18
C SER A 346 26.34 5.52 12.12
N PRO A 347 27.38 6.02 12.78
CA PRO A 347 27.28 6.59 14.11
C PRO A 347 26.58 7.94 14.08
N GLY A 348 25.61 8.10 14.98
CA GLY A 348 25.14 9.41 15.40
C GLY A 348 26.34 10.32 15.71
N LEU A 349 26.19 11.62 15.43
CA LEU A 349 27.19 12.67 15.60
C LEU A 349 27.83 12.63 17.00
N GLY A 350 28.85 11.78 17.12
CA GLY A 350 29.85 11.77 18.15
C GLY A 350 31.10 12.48 17.62
N LEU A 351 31.93 12.89 18.57
CA LEU A 351 33.29 13.39 18.32
C LEU A 351 34.00 12.50 17.28
N PHE A 352 34.90 13.09 16.48
CA PHE A 352 35.72 12.29 15.56
C PHE A 352 36.39 11.15 16.34
N ALA A 353 36.29 9.93 15.83
CA ALA A 353 37.00 8.79 16.40
C ALA A 353 38.50 8.96 16.14
N ILE A 354 39.22 9.50 17.13
CA ILE A 354 40.67 9.67 17.10
C ILE A 354 41.31 8.32 17.40
N ASN A 355 41.75 7.62 16.36
CA ASN A 355 42.37 6.29 16.48
C ASN A 355 43.91 6.36 16.46
N VAL A 356 44.47 7.57 16.49
CA VAL A 356 45.91 7.84 16.47
C VAL A 356 46.40 8.34 17.84
N GLY A 357 47.66 8.08 18.18
CA GLY A 357 48.26 8.59 19.42
C GLY A 357 48.58 10.08 19.35
N ASP A 358 49.00 10.68 20.45
CA ASP A 358 49.41 12.10 20.45
C ASP A 358 50.60 12.35 19.50
N GLY A 359 50.54 13.42 18.71
CA GLY A 359 51.50 13.73 17.66
C GLY A 359 50.88 14.45 16.47
N VAL A 360 51.70 14.70 15.44
CA VAL A 360 51.24 15.28 14.17
C VAL A 360 50.97 14.14 13.19
N HIS A 361 49.75 14.07 12.67
CA HIS A 361 49.32 13.05 11.72
C HIS A 361 48.89 13.69 10.42
N GLN A 362 49.31 13.09 9.30
CA GLN A 362 49.07 13.64 7.98
C GLN A 362 47.96 12.86 7.28
N GLY A 363 46.95 13.59 6.81
CA GLY A 363 45.86 13.07 6.01
C GLY A 363 45.75 13.76 4.66
N SER A 364 45.33 13.03 3.63
CA SER A 364 45.06 13.62 2.33
C SER A 364 43.72 13.17 1.75
N ALA A 365 43.11 14.04 0.96
CA ALA A 365 41.88 13.76 0.24
C ALA A 365 41.81 14.50 -1.09
N GLN A 366 40.95 14.01 -1.98
CA GLN A 366 40.76 14.60 -3.29
C GLN A 366 39.77 15.78 -3.21
N GLY A 367 40.28 16.99 -3.44
CA GLY A 367 39.50 18.21 -3.59
C GLY A 367 39.06 18.50 -5.03
N PHE A 368 38.42 19.65 -5.21
CA PHE A 368 37.88 20.11 -6.48
C PHE A 368 38.97 20.51 -7.48
N GLY A 369 40.05 21.12 -7.02
CA GLY A 369 41.20 21.54 -7.83
C GLY A 369 42.38 20.56 -7.79
N GLY A 370 42.41 19.65 -6.82
CA GLY A 370 43.37 18.54 -6.78
C GLY A 370 43.50 17.96 -5.37
N GLU A 371 44.61 17.31 -5.07
CA GLU A 371 44.85 16.76 -3.73
C GLU A 371 44.97 17.89 -2.69
N LEU A 372 44.34 17.67 -1.53
CA LEU A 372 44.42 18.48 -0.33
C LEU A 372 45.08 17.65 0.77
N VAL A 373 46.15 18.17 1.35
CA VAL A 373 46.94 17.50 2.39
C VAL A 373 46.93 18.35 3.65
N LEU A 374 46.56 17.75 4.78
CA LEU A 374 46.46 18.37 6.10
C LEU A 374 47.38 17.67 7.10
N ASP A 375 48.04 18.47 7.94
CA ASP A 375 48.69 18.02 9.17
C ASP A 375 47.76 18.31 10.35
N VAL A 376 47.47 17.29 11.14
CA VAL A 376 46.54 17.35 12.28
C VAL A 376 47.32 17.01 13.54
N THR A 377 47.43 17.96 14.46
CA THR A 377 48.08 17.75 15.76
C THR A 377 47.06 17.24 16.76
N VAL A 378 47.32 16.06 17.31
CA VAL A 378 46.55 15.45 18.39
C VAL A 378 47.33 15.53 19.70
N ALA A 379 46.71 16.02 20.76
CA ALA A 379 47.26 15.99 22.12
C ALA A 379 46.15 15.68 23.14
N ASP A 380 46.44 14.82 24.11
CA ASP A 380 45.50 14.35 25.12
C ASP A 380 44.19 13.80 24.51
N GLY A 381 44.30 13.15 23.35
CA GLY A 381 43.14 12.61 22.61
C GLY A 381 42.19 13.67 22.05
N LYS A 382 42.68 14.88 21.73
CA LYS A 382 41.94 15.96 21.08
C LYS A 382 42.74 16.58 19.94
N ILE A 383 42.05 17.08 18.92
CA ILE A 383 42.64 17.85 17.83
C ILE A 383 42.97 19.24 18.36
N THR A 384 44.26 19.60 18.44
CA THR A 384 44.68 20.93 18.93
C THR A 384 45.01 21.88 17.79
N GLU A 385 45.36 21.36 16.62
CA GLU A 385 45.78 22.17 15.48
C GLU A 385 45.54 21.42 14.17
N ILE A 386 45.17 22.16 13.11
CA ILE A 386 45.06 21.64 11.74
C ILE A 386 45.76 22.64 10.82
N VAL A 387 46.74 22.17 10.05
CA VAL A 387 47.55 22.96 9.12
C VAL A 387 47.40 22.40 7.71
N VAL A 388 47.15 23.27 6.73
CA VAL A 388 47.15 22.88 5.32
C VAL A 388 48.58 22.83 4.81
N VAL A 389 49.05 21.64 4.45
CA VAL A 389 50.42 21.40 3.95
C VAL A 389 50.48 21.65 2.44
N GLU A 390 49.51 21.10 1.71
CA GLU A 390 49.42 21.22 0.27
C GLU A 390 47.95 21.33 -0.13
N SER A 391 47.66 22.23 -1.07
CA SER A 391 46.30 22.39 -1.61
C SER A 391 46.38 22.77 -3.07
N SER A 392 45.77 21.96 -3.93
CA SER A 392 45.61 22.27 -5.36
C SER A 392 44.26 22.91 -5.69
N GLU A 393 43.55 23.43 -4.67
CA GLU A 393 42.18 23.92 -4.82
C GLU A 393 42.05 25.24 -5.60
N THR A 394 40.82 25.58 -5.99
CA THR A 394 40.55 26.80 -6.75
C THR A 394 40.90 28.04 -5.91
N PRO A 395 41.81 28.91 -6.38
CA PRO A 395 42.20 30.12 -5.66
C PRO A 395 40.98 31.00 -5.35
N PHE A 396 40.96 31.68 -4.19
CA PHE A 396 39.86 32.52 -3.64
C PHE A 396 38.64 31.78 -3.07
N VAL A 397 38.21 30.64 -3.63
CA VAL A 397 37.06 29.87 -3.12
C VAL A 397 37.49 29.03 -1.91
N ALA A 398 38.62 28.33 -2.02
CA ALA A 398 39.15 27.48 -0.97
C ALA A 398 39.65 28.26 0.25
N ASP A 399 40.29 29.42 0.06
CA ASP A 399 40.85 30.22 1.15
C ASP A 399 39.79 30.72 2.14
N SER A 400 38.60 31.05 1.63
CA SER A 400 37.47 31.49 2.46
C SER A 400 36.87 30.33 3.27
N ALA A 401 36.80 29.14 2.65
CA ALA A 401 36.30 27.94 3.30
C ALA A 401 37.25 27.43 4.37
N LEU A 402 38.54 27.30 4.06
CA LEU A 402 39.58 26.82 4.99
C LEU A 402 39.70 27.72 6.23
N LYS A 403 39.63 29.05 6.06
CA LYS A 403 39.67 30.00 7.20
C LYS A 403 38.49 29.87 8.16
N LYS A 404 37.35 29.36 7.70
CA LYS A 404 36.15 29.16 8.53
C LYS A 404 36.08 27.75 9.10
N LEU A 405 36.40 26.74 8.31
CA LEU A 405 36.25 25.33 8.66
C LEU A 405 37.29 24.87 9.68
N LEU A 406 38.57 25.22 9.51
CA LEU A 406 39.63 24.68 10.36
C LEU A 406 39.46 25.06 11.84
N PRO A 407 39.15 26.34 12.20
CA PRO A 407 38.87 26.67 13.60
C PRO A 407 37.60 26.00 14.13
N ALA A 408 36.57 25.88 13.30
CA ALA A 408 35.30 25.26 13.69
C ALA A 408 35.48 23.76 13.99
N LEU A 409 36.28 23.05 13.21
CA LEU A 409 36.62 21.64 13.43
C LEU A 409 37.38 21.43 14.74
N ILE A 410 38.32 22.32 15.07
CA ILE A 410 39.06 22.30 16.34
C ILE A 410 38.11 22.60 17.52
N GLU A 411 37.16 23.51 17.37
CA GLU A 411 36.19 23.81 18.43
C GLU A 411 35.20 22.66 18.65
N ALA A 412 34.64 22.12 17.57
CA ALA A 412 33.62 21.08 17.61
C ALA A 412 34.18 19.70 17.97
N GLN A 413 35.47 19.44 17.66
CA GLN A 413 36.07 18.10 17.75
C GLN A 413 35.25 17.03 17.00
N GLY A 414 34.50 17.45 16.00
CA GLY A 414 33.50 16.65 15.29
C GLY A 414 33.14 17.30 13.95
N PRO A 415 32.27 16.66 13.15
CA PRO A 415 31.84 17.20 11.86
C PRO A 415 31.22 18.60 12.02
N VAL A 416 31.48 19.49 11.06
CA VAL A 416 30.98 20.86 11.02
C VAL A 416 30.35 21.13 9.66
N ASP A 417 29.45 22.09 9.58
CA ASP A 417 28.73 22.39 8.35
C ASP A 417 29.67 22.85 7.23
N THR A 418 29.36 22.41 6.01
CA THR A 418 30.10 22.84 4.82
C THR A 418 29.91 24.32 4.52
N VAL A 419 30.91 24.95 3.93
CA VAL A 419 30.83 26.38 3.58
C VAL A 419 30.13 26.54 2.24
N SER A 420 29.04 27.31 2.22
CA SER A 420 28.28 27.64 1.01
C SER A 420 29.20 28.20 -0.09
N GLY A 421 29.13 27.58 -1.28
CA GLY A 421 29.98 27.90 -2.43
C GLY A 421 31.35 27.19 -2.46
N ALA A 422 31.66 26.35 -1.46
CA ALA A 422 32.90 25.58 -1.37
C ALA A 422 32.66 24.16 -0.84
N THR A 423 31.56 23.52 -1.25
CA THR A 423 31.12 22.20 -0.74
C THR A 423 32.14 21.10 -1.01
N ALA A 424 32.71 21.04 -2.21
CA ALA A 424 33.73 20.05 -2.56
C ALA A 424 35.01 20.20 -1.73
N THR A 425 35.48 21.44 -1.53
CA THR A 425 36.62 21.73 -0.65
C THR A 425 36.29 21.44 0.82
N SER A 426 35.06 21.70 1.26
CA SER A 426 34.62 21.39 2.63
C SER A 426 34.64 19.89 2.89
N LYS A 427 34.11 19.09 1.96
CA LYS A 427 34.12 17.63 2.03
C LYS A 427 35.55 17.07 2.04
N ALA A 428 36.42 17.59 1.17
CA ALA A 428 37.83 17.19 1.14
C ALA A 428 38.55 17.47 2.46
N VAL A 429 38.22 18.56 3.16
CA VAL A 429 38.76 18.83 4.51
C VAL A 429 38.29 17.78 5.52
N HIS A 430 37.02 17.39 5.50
CA HIS A 430 36.50 16.33 6.38
C HIS A 430 37.15 14.98 6.10
N GLU A 431 37.27 14.60 4.82
CA GLU A 431 37.87 13.33 4.40
C GLU A 431 39.37 13.29 4.76
N ALA A 432 40.12 14.37 4.52
CA ALA A 432 41.54 14.45 4.90
C ALA A 432 41.72 14.43 6.43
N LEU A 433 40.80 15.01 7.19
CA LEU A 433 40.83 14.95 8.66
C LEU A 433 40.56 13.52 9.16
N VAL A 434 39.57 12.82 8.58
CA VAL A 434 39.30 11.42 8.93
C VAL A 434 40.49 10.53 8.56
N ASP A 435 41.12 10.74 7.40
CA ASP A 435 42.33 10.02 6.99
C ASP A 435 43.47 10.23 7.99
N ALA A 436 43.70 11.47 8.45
CA ALA A 436 44.71 11.80 9.45
C ALA A 436 44.44 11.16 10.83
N LEU A 437 43.18 10.97 11.20
CA LEU A 437 42.76 10.43 12.50
C LEU A 437 42.60 8.90 12.49
N SER A 438 42.74 8.26 11.33
CA SER A 438 42.66 6.82 11.15
C SER A 438 44.04 6.16 11.17
N THR A 439 44.14 4.96 11.72
CA THR A 439 45.38 4.17 11.67
C THR A 439 45.61 3.66 10.25
N LYS A 440 46.61 4.19 9.55
CA LYS A 440 47.08 3.61 8.28
C LYS A 440 47.74 2.27 8.56
N GLU A 441 47.29 1.19 7.93
CA GLU A 441 47.96 -0.11 7.98
C GLU A 441 49.38 0.04 7.39
N GLY A 442 50.38 0.23 8.24
CA GLY A 442 51.79 0.30 7.81
C GLY A 442 52.71 1.32 8.49
N GLN A 443 52.45 1.75 9.73
CA GLN A 443 53.44 2.45 10.56
C GLN A 443 53.64 1.78 11.92
#